data_AF-A0A821TLG6-F1
#
_entry.id   AF-A0A821TLG6-F1
#
_cell.length_a   1.000
_cell.length_b   1.000
_cell.length_c   1.000
_cell.angle_alpha   90.00
_cell.angle_beta   90.00
_cell.angle_gamma   90.00
#
_symmetry.space_group_name_H-M   'P 1'
#
loop_
_entity.id
_entity.type
_entity.pdbx_description
1 polymer ?
#
loop_
_entity_poly.entity_id
_entity_poly.type
_entity_poly.pdbx_seq_one_letter_code
_entity_poly.pdbx_strand_id
1 'polypeptide(L)'
;MCGIEVHVCVLQTAIDLLSQGYRVYIVVDAVSSRSLTDRMYAFDQMRQAGAFLTTFESIVLQLTQDASHPKFKQIQQLIKTSAADTGLFPLQNNPSSSL
;
A
#
# COMPACT_ATOMS: atom_id res chain seq x y z
N MET A 1 -6.55 -3.74 1.26
CA MET A 1 -6.06 -4.82 2.13
C MET A 1 -4.71 -4.42 2.70
N CYS A 2 -4.53 -4.66 4.00
CA CYS A 2 -3.33 -4.40 4.79
C CYS A 2 -3.02 -5.63 5.67
N GLY A 3 -1.82 -5.73 6.26
CA GLY A 3 -1.42 -6.86 7.11
C GLY A 3 -0.12 -7.58 6.72
N ILE A 4 0.12 -8.71 7.37
CA ILE A 4 1.31 -9.57 7.19
C ILE A 4 0.87 -11.05 7.16
N GLU A 5 1.58 -11.96 6.48
CA GLU A 5 2.74 -11.72 5.62
C GLU A 5 2.33 -11.52 4.14
N VAL A 6 3.00 -10.59 3.45
CA VAL A 6 2.68 -10.22 2.05
C VAL A 6 2.66 -11.43 1.12
N HIS A 7 3.67 -12.29 1.18
CA HIS A 7 3.83 -13.44 0.27
C HIS A 7 3.03 -14.69 0.67
N VAL A 8 2.38 -14.69 1.85
CA VAL A 8 1.59 -15.83 2.34
C VAL A 8 0.12 -15.43 2.41
N CYS A 9 -0.32 -14.91 3.56
CA CYS A 9 -1.73 -14.66 3.82
C CYS A 9 -2.30 -13.54 2.94
N VAL A 10 -1.54 -12.47 2.71
CA VAL A 10 -2.02 -11.33 1.89
C VAL A 10 -2.11 -11.74 0.42
N LEU A 11 -1.09 -12.39 -0.14
CA LEU A 11 -1.11 -12.89 -1.51
C LEU A 11 -2.27 -13.87 -1.73
N GLN A 12 -2.38 -14.92 -0.92
CA GLN A 12 -3.44 -15.93 -1.09
C GLN A 12 -4.84 -15.33 -0.97
N THR A 13 -5.06 -14.48 0.05
CA THR A 13 -6.35 -13.78 0.22
C THR A 13 -6.65 -12.87 -0.98
N ALA A 14 -5.66 -12.19 -1.53
CA ALA A 14 -5.85 -11.34 -2.71
C ALA A 14 -6.27 -12.15 -3.93
N ILE A 15 -5.60 -13.27 -4.19
CA ILE A 15 -5.94 -14.17 -5.30
C ILE A 15 -7.36 -14.73 -5.13
N ASP A 16 -7.72 -15.16 -3.93
CA ASP A 16 -9.06 -15.69 -3.64
C ASP A 16 -10.15 -14.62 -3.89
N LEU A 17 -9.94 -13.40 -3.40
CA LEU A 17 -10.88 -12.29 -3.62
C LEU A 17 -10.97 -11.89 -5.10
N LEU A 18 -9.85 -11.87 -5.83
CA LEU A 18 -9.84 -11.62 -7.27
C LEU A 18 -10.62 -12.71 -8.03
N SER A 19 -10.46 -13.98 -7.65
CA SER A 19 -11.18 -15.10 -8.26
C SER A 19 -12.70 -15.02 -8.07
N GLN A 20 -13.13 -14.39 -6.97
CA GLN A 20 -14.54 -14.09 -6.67
C GLN A 20 -15.05 -12.81 -7.36
N GLY A 21 -14.24 -12.13 -8.18
CA GLY A 21 -14.63 -10.93 -8.92
C GLY A 21 -14.55 -9.62 -8.12
N TYR A 22 -13.93 -9.63 -6.94
CA TYR A 22 -13.72 -8.39 -6.18
C TYR A 22 -12.58 -7.56 -6.78
N ARG A 23 -12.72 -6.23 -6.67
CA ARG A 23 -11.61 -5.30 -6.93
C ARG A 23 -10.71 -5.24 -5.70
N VAL A 24 -9.50 -5.77 -5.81
CA VAL A 24 -8.54 -5.83 -4.71
C VAL A 24 -7.54 -4.68 -4.81
N TYR A 25 -7.41 -3.92 -3.71
CA TYR A 25 -6.40 -2.88 -3.55
C TYR A 25 -5.47 -3.29 -2.41
N ILE A 26 -4.17 -3.34 -2.67
CA ILE A 26 -3.13 -3.64 -1.67
C ILE A 26 -2.48 -2.32 -1.26
N VAL A 27 -2.53 -2.01 0.04
CA VAL A 27 -1.96 -0.78 0.61
C VAL A 27 -0.50 -1.06 0.95
N VAL A 28 0.42 -0.76 0.03
CA VAL A 28 1.81 -1.27 0.04
C VAL A 28 2.64 -0.77 1.22
N ASP A 29 2.32 0.41 1.76
CA ASP A 29 2.87 1.03 2.96
C ASP A 29 2.19 0.56 4.25
N ALA A 30 1.21 -0.36 4.17
CA ALA A 30 0.55 -1.00 5.31
C ALA A 30 0.61 -2.55 5.25
N VAL A 31 1.55 -3.10 4.48
CA VAL A 31 1.80 -4.55 4.41
C VAL A 31 3.30 -4.84 4.40
N SER A 32 3.71 -5.97 4.98
CA SER A 32 5.14 -6.35 5.01
C SER A 32 5.39 -7.86 5.03
N SER A 33 6.65 -8.24 4.81
CA SER A 33 7.19 -9.58 5.01
C SER A 33 8.56 -9.48 5.68
N ARG A 34 9.05 -10.59 6.23
CA ARG A 34 10.38 -10.65 6.84
C ARG A 34 11.51 -10.40 5.83
N SER A 35 11.34 -10.86 4.60
CA SER A 35 12.26 -10.67 3.49
C SER A 35 11.73 -9.62 2.51
N LEU A 36 12.60 -8.71 2.09
CA LEU A 36 12.26 -7.74 1.05
C LEU A 36 12.04 -8.43 -0.29
N THR A 37 12.81 -9.47 -0.60
CA THR A 37 12.64 -10.27 -1.82
C THR A 37 11.23 -10.85 -1.88
N ASP A 38 10.78 -11.49 -0.80
CA ASP A 38 9.45 -12.11 -0.75
C ASP A 38 8.34 -11.04 -0.89
N ARG A 39 8.51 -9.90 -0.21
CA ARG A 39 7.58 -8.76 -0.31
C ARG A 39 7.45 -8.25 -1.74
N MET A 40 8.58 -8.03 -2.43
CA MET A 40 8.60 -7.46 -3.78
C MET A 40 8.04 -8.42 -4.82
N TYR A 41 8.40 -9.70 -4.77
CA TYR A 41 7.87 -10.69 -5.71
C TYR A 41 6.38 -10.95 -5.48
N ALA A 42 5.88 -10.88 -4.25
CA ALA A 42 4.46 -11.01 -3.99
C ALA A 42 3.66 -9.78 -4.47
N PHE A 43 4.23 -8.57 -4.40
CA PHE A 43 3.64 -7.39 -5.05
C PHE A 43 3.51 -7.55 -6.56
N ASP A 44 4.56 -8.07 -7.20
CA ASP A 44 4.52 -8.29 -8.64
C ASP A 44 3.49 -9.36 -9.02
N GLN A 45 3.42 -10.47 -8.29
CA GLN A 45 2.40 -11.50 -8.48
C GLN A 45 0.97 -10.95 -8.32
N MET A 46 0.70 -10.18 -7.25
CA MET A 46 -0.62 -9.57 -7.05
C MET A 46 -0.97 -8.59 -8.18
N ARG A 47 0.00 -7.81 -8.66
CA ARG A 47 -0.20 -6.91 -9.81
C ARG A 47 -0.54 -7.70 -11.07
N GLN A 48 0.21 -8.76 -11.37
CA GLN A 48 -0.04 -9.63 -12.53
C GLN A 48 -1.41 -10.31 -12.46
N ALA A 49 -1.86 -10.69 -11.26
CA ALA A 49 -3.17 -11.27 -11.03
C ALA A 49 -4.33 -10.26 -11.15
N GLY A 50 -4.03 -8.95 -11.23
CA GLY A 50 -5.03 -7.90 -11.40
C GLY A 50 -5.37 -7.10 -10.13
N ALA A 51 -4.62 -7.26 -9.04
CA ALA A 51 -4.75 -6.37 -7.89
C ALA A 51 -4.11 -5.01 -8.16
N PHE A 52 -4.71 -3.96 -7.62
CA PHE A 52 -4.13 -2.61 -7.62
C PHE A 52 -3.18 -2.46 -6.44
N LEU A 53 -1.94 -2.08 -6.69
CA LEU A 53 -1.03 -1.63 -5.64
C LEU A 53 -1.22 -0.12 -5.44
N THR A 54 -1.53 0.30 -4.23
CA THR A 54 -1.77 1.70 -3.84
C THR A 54 -1.12 2.01 -2.50
N THR A 55 -1.12 3.26 -2.08
CA THR A 55 -0.64 3.70 -0.76
C THR A 55 -1.80 4.12 0.13
N PHE A 56 -1.54 4.26 1.44
CA PHE A 56 -2.54 4.69 2.40
C PHE A 56 -3.14 6.04 1.99
N GLU A 57 -2.31 7.06 1.77
CA GLU A 57 -2.78 8.40 1.40
C GLU A 57 -3.62 8.40 0.11
N SER A 58 -3.16 7.66 -0.90
CA SER A 58 -3.87 7.52 -2.18
C SER A 58 -5.27 6.92 -1.99
N ILE A 59 -5.39 5.81 -1.23
CA ILE A 59 -6.68 5.14 -1.09
C ILE A 59 -7.68 5.96 -0.24
N VAL A 60 -7.26 6.63 0.83
CA VAL A 60 -8.18 7.47 1.61
C VAL A 60 -8.66 8.69 0.82
N LEU A 61 -7.81 9.30 0.00
CA LEU A 61 -8.22 10.41 -0.88
C LEU A 61 -9.14 9.93 -2.01
N GLN A 62 -8.84 8.77 -2.61
CA GLN A 62 -9.67 8.17 -3.64
C GLN A 62 -11.10 7.88 -3.14
N LEU A 63 -11.24 7.46 -1.87
CA LEU A 63 -12.54 7.23 -1.24
C LEU A 63 -13.37 8.50 -1.08
N THR A 64 -12.74 9.66 -0.92
CA THR A 64 -13.45 10.95 -0.83
C THR A 64 -13.86 11.54 -2.17
N GLN A 65 -13.18 11.16 -3.25
CA GLN A 65 -13.35 11.67 -4.63
C GLN A 65 -13.04 13.17 -4.82
N ASP A 66 -13.60 14.04 -3.98
CA ASP A 66 -13.47 15.49 -4.04
C ASP A 66 -13.22 16.12 -2.64
N ALA A 67 -12.53 17.25 -2.62
CA ALA A 67 -12.28 18.03 -1.40
C ALA A 67 -13.56 18.64 -0.79
N SER A 68 -14.64 18.76 -1.56
CA SER A 68 -15.97 19.18 -1.12
C SER A 68 -16.70 18.10 -0.33
N HIS A 69 -16.18 16.86 -0.27
CA HIS A 69 -16.84 15.78 0.45
C HIS A 69 -17.02 16.15 1.94
N PRO A 70 -18.20 15.93 2.55
CA PRO A 70 -18.48 16.38 3.92
C PRO A 70 -17.48 15.87 4.98
N LYS A 71 -16.85 14.72 4.72
CA LYS A 71 -15.83 14.11 5.59
C LYS A 71 -14.38 14.43 5.19
N PHE A 72 -14.15 15.20 4.13
CA PHE A 72 -12.80 15.46 3.62
C PHE A 72 -11.88 16.04 4.69
N LYS A 73 -12.33 17.05 5.45
CA LYS A 73 -11.52 17.66 6.52
C LYS A 73 -11.15 16.69 7.63
N GLN A 74 -12.01 15.72 7.95
CA GLN A 74 -11.74 14.68 8.94
C GLN A 74 -10.70 13.70 8.40
N ILE A 75 -10.87 13.22 7.17
CA ILE A 75 -9.94 12.30 6.51
C ILE A 75 -8.58 12.95 6.28
N GLN A 76 -8.55 14.23 5.88
CA GLN A 76 -7.33 15.01 5.72
C GLN A 76 -6.49 15.04 7.01
N GLN A 77 -7.11 14.98 8.20
CA GLN A 77 -6.33 14.91 9.46
C GLN A 77 -5.50 13.63 9.56
N LEU A 78 -5.96 12.51 8.98
CA LEU A 78 -5.27 11.22 9.02
C LEU A 78 -4.00 11.22 8.16
N ILE A 79 -3.91 12.11 7.19
CA ILE A 79 -2.82 12.20 6.19
C ILE A 79 -2.07 13.53 6.28
N LYS A 80 -2.23 14.29 7.38
CA LYS A 80 -1.46 15.52 7.62
C LYS A 80 0.04 15.26 7.71
N THR A 81 0.40 14.09 8.23
CA THR A 81 1.76 13.59 8.27
C THR A 81 1.85 12.44 7.28
N SER A 82 2.88 12.44 6.43
CA SER A 82 3.14 11.34 5.51
C SER A 82 3.30 10.02 6.26
N ALA A 83 2.88 8.91 5.62
CA ALA A 83 3.11 7.58 6.16
C ALA A 83 4.61 7.32 6.38
N ALA A 84 4.94 6.46 7.34
CA ALA A 84 6.32 6.08 7.61
C ALA A 84 6.96 5.41 6.39
N ASP A 85 8.24 5.68 6.14
CA ASP A 85 8.98 4.98 5.10
C ASP A 85 9.10 3.48 5.46
N THR A 86 8.70 2.62 4.52
CA THR A 86 8.72 1.16 4.69
C THR A 86 9.78 0.49 3.81
N GLY A 87 10.73 1.26 3.25
CA GLY A 87 11.82 0.75 2.41
C GLY A 87 11.35 0.22 1.06
N LEU A 88 10.22 0.73 0.53
CA LEU A 88 9.70 0.35 -0.79
C LEU A 88 10.58 0.87 -1.92
N PHE A 89 11.25 1.99 -1.68
CA PHE A 89 12.22 2.55 -2.60
C PHE A 89 13.60 2.46 -1.94
N PRO A 90 14.66 2.16 -2.71
CA PRO A 90 16.01 2.25 -2.19
C PRO A 90 16.24 3.65 -1.63
N LEU A 91 16.88 3.75 -0.46
CA LEU A 91 17.35 5.03 0.05
C LEU A 91 18.22 5.65 -1.05
N GLN A 92 17.80 6.80 -1.58
CA GLN A 92 18.71 7.62 -2.34
C GLN A 92 19.81 8.04 -1.36
N ASN A 93 21.05 7.63 -1.63
CA ASN A 93 22.22 8.14 -0.92
C ASN A 93 22.18 9.67 -1.01
N ASN A 94 21.69 10.34 0.02
CA ASN A 94 21.68 11.79 0.08
C ASN A 94 22.97 12.17 0.82
N PRO A 95 23.96 12.80 0.16
CA PRO A 95 25.26 13.11 0.76
C PRO A 95 25.23 14.19 1.87
N SER A 96 24.06 14.52 2.41
CA SER A 96 23.85 15.58 3.39
C SER A 96 23.69 15.09 4.84
N SER A 97 23.87 13.80 5.14
CA SER A 97 23.87 13.29 6.53
C SER A 97 25.26 13.19 7.17
N SER A 98 26.26 13.90 6.64
CA SER A 98 27.58 14.06 7.26
C SER A 98 27.92 15.54 7.43
N LEU A 99 27.22 16.22 8.34
CA LEU A 99 27.65 17.41 9.05
C LEU A 99 27.09 17.38 10.47
#